data_AF-A0A837J8G8-F1
#
_entry.id   AF-A0A837J8G8-F1
#
_cell.length_a   1.000
_cell.length_b   1.000
_cell.length_c   1.000
_cell.angle_alpha   90.00
_cell.angle_beta   90.00
_cell.angle_gamma   90.00
#
_symmetry.space_group_name_H-M   'P 1'
#
loop_
_entity.id
_entity.type
_entity.pdbx_description
1 polymer ?
#
loop_
_entity_poly.entity_id
_entity_poly.type
_entity_poly.pdbx_seq_one_letter_code
_entity_poly.pdbx_strand_id
1 'polypeptide(L)'
;MKELIQKLKIPENSGKKIGLFRTICSIFGGLFISYSVMAIFTMIMPLRLNDLALFSIIMSALLWAFISLWISLSSSRYIALLRTIVPSIIFGILLIILYNI
;
A
#
# COMPACT_ATOMS: atom_id res chain seq x y z
N MET A 1 -17.59 -19.22 3.10
CA MET A 1 -16.33 -18.45 3.13
C MET A 1 -15.24 -19.03 2.21
N LYS A 2 -15.03 -20.37 2.18
CA LYS A 2 -14.06 -21.02 1.27
C LYS A 2 -14.32 -20.77 -0.22
N GLU A 3 -15.59 -20.73 -0.65
CA GLU A 3 -15.93 -20.55 -2.07
C GLU A 3 -15.65 -19.13 -2.61
N LEU A 4 -15.80 -18.11 -1.78
CA LEU A 4 -15.45 -16.72 -2.15
C LEU A 4 -13.94 -16.57 -2.35
N ILE A 5 -13.14 -17.18 -1.45
CA ILE A 5 -11.68 -17.19 -1.55
C ILE A 5 -11.23 -17.98 -2.79
N GLN A 6 -11.88 -19.11 -3.09
CA GLN A 6 -11.59 -19.88 -4.31
C GLN A 6 -11.94 -19.09 -5.59
N LYS A 7 -13.06 -18.37 -5.63
CA LYS A 7 -13.40 -17.46 -6.74
C LYS A 7 -12.39 -16.31 -6.94
N LEU A 8 -11.76 -15.82 -5.87
CA LEU A 8 -10.69 -14.82 -5.96
C LEU A 8 -9.34 -15.38 -6.41
N LYS A 9 -9.11 -16.69 -6.18
CA LYS A 9 -7.86 -17.39 -6.53
C LYS A 9 -7.80 -17.79 -8.01
N ILE A 10 -8.97 -17.99 -8.64
CA ILE A 10 -9.06 -18.32 -10.07
C ILE A 10 -8.68 -17.08 -10.90
N PRO A 11 -7.70 -17.16 -11.81
CA PRO A 11 -7.42 -16.09 -12.76
C PRO A 11 -8.65 -15.89 -13.64
N GLU A 12 -9.31 -14.74 -13.50
CA GLU A 12 -10.53 -14.44 -14.24
C GLU A 12 -10.20 -14.27 -15.73
N ASN A 13 -10.97 -14.93 -16.60
CA ASN A 13 -10.75 -14.95 -18.05
C ASN A 13 -10.97 -13.58 -18.74
N SER A 14 -11.48 -12.58 -18.00
CA SER A 14 -11.77 -11.23 -18.53
C SER A 14 -10.94 -10.17 -17.80
N GLY A 15 -9.93 -9.63 -18.48
CA GLY A 15 -9.04 -8.60 -17.94
C GLY A 15 -9.74 -7.29 -17.52
N LYS A 16 -10.94 -7.01 -18.05
CA LYS A 16 -11.67 -5.75 -17.80
C LYS A 16 -12.22 -5.65 -16.37
N LYS A 17 -12.73 -6.77 -15.80
CA LYS A 17 -13.25 -6.80 -14.41
C LYS A 17 -12.14 -6.92 -13.37
N ILE A 18 -11.04 -7.61 -13.69
CA ILE A 18 -9.84 -7.66 -12.84
C ILE A 18 -9.17 -6.29 -12.75
N GLY A 19 -9.04 -5.59 -13.90
CA GLY A 19 -8.32 -4.32 -13.97
C GLY A 19 -8.87 -3.29 -12.99
N LEU A 20 -10.20 -3.14 -12.93
CA LEU A 20 -10.87 -2.17 -12.06
C LEU A 20 -10.61 -2.47 -10.56
N PHE A 21 -10.64 -3.75 -10.17
CA PHE A 21 -10.33 -4.16 -8.80
C PHE A 21 -8.86 -3.91 -8.44
N ARG A 22 -7.93 -4.16 -9.37
CA ARG A 22 -6.49 -3.87 -9.18
C ARG A 22 -6.24 -2.38 -9.02
N THR A 23 -6.88 -1.54 -9.82
CA THR A 23 -6.73 -0.09 -9.74
C THR A 23 -7.26 0.47 -8.42
N ILE A 24 -8.41 0.00 -7.95
CA ILE A 24 -8.94 0.43 -6.64
C ILE A 24 -7.99 -0.03 -5.52
N CYS A 25 -7.57 -1.29 -5.51
CA CYS A 25 -6.60 -1.78 -4.52
C CYS A 25 -5.26 -1.02 -4.59
N SER A 26 -4.79 -0.65 -5.78
CA SER A 26 -3.51 0.04 -5.94
C SER A 26 -3.57 1.50 -5.48
N ILE A 27 -4.66 2.20 -5.77
CA ILE A 27 -4.91 3.56 -5.29
C ILE A 27 -4.97 3.56 -3.76
N PHE A 28 -5.93 2.84 -3.16
CA PHE A 28 -6.15 2.88 -1.72
C PHE A 28 -5.02 2.21 -0.93
N GLY A 29 -4.58 1.03 -1.36
CA GLY A 29 -3.51 0.31 -0.69
C GLY A 29 -2.17 1.00 -0.82
N GLY A 30 -1.86 1.54 -2.01
CA GLY A 30 -0.65 2.33 -2.19
C GLY A 30 -0.65 3.59 -1.34
N LEU A 31 -1.79 4.26 -1.23
CA LEU A 31 -1.91 5.50 -0.47
C LEU A 31 -1.61 5.24 1.00
N PHE A 32 -2.28 4.22 1.58
CA PHE A 32 -2.10 3.83 2.97
C PHE A 32 -0.65 3.46 3.28
N ILE A 33 -0.05 2.57 2.49
CA ILE A 33 1.33 2.12 2.70
C ILE A 33 2.31 3.30 2.60
N SER A 34 2.13 4.18 1.62
CA SER A 34 3.05 5.31 1.41
C SER A 34 3.01 6.30 2.57
N TYR A 35 1.81 6.61 3.07
CA TYR A 35 1.68 7.46 4.25
C TYR A 35 2.24 6.80 5.51
N SER A 36 2.01 5.50 5.73
CA SER A 36 2.58 4.81 6.89
C SER A 36 4.11 4.79 6.86
N VAL A 37 4.71 4.55 5.70
CA VAL A 37 6.18 4.59 5.52
C VAL A 37 6.72 6.00 5.78
N MET A 38 6.08 7.03 5.22
CA MET A 38 6.52 8.41 5.44
C MET A 38 6.32 8.86 6.89
N ALA A 39 5.25 8.42 7.56
CA ALA A 39 5.05 8.70 8.99
C ALA A 39 6.20 8.15 9.84
N ILE A 40 6.59 6.88 9.62
CA ILE A 40 7.75 6.28 10.29
C ILE A 40 9.03 7.07 9.98
N PHE A 41 9.24 7.45 8.72
CA PHE A 41 10.42 8.21 8.31
C PHE A 41 10.49 9.57 9.01
N THR A 42 9.37 10.28 9.11
CA THR A 42 9.30 11.57 9.82
C THR A 42 9.55 11.47 11.32
N MET A 43 9.25 10.33 11.95
CA MET A 43 9.50 10.13 13.38
C MET A 43 10.98 9.84 13.69
N ILE A 44 11.71 9.22 12.75
CA ILE A 44 13.11 8.82 12.95
C ILE A 44 14.09 9.96 12.60
N MET A 45 13.72 10.82 11.65
CA MET A 45 14.62 11.87 11.12
C MET A 45 14.55 13.17 11.95
N PRO A 46 15.66 13.64 12.54
CA PRO A 46 15.73 14.92 13.24
C PRO A 46 15.98 16.07 12.25
N LEU A 47 15.05 16.33 11.34
CA LEU A 47 15.11 17.49 10.43
C LEU A 47 14.29 18.68 10.96
N ARG A 48 14.60 19.87 10.46
CA ARG A 48 13.77 21.07 10.67
C ARG A 48 12.37 20.84 10.08
N LEU A 49 11.35 21.28 10.81
CA LEU A 49 9.94 21.02 10.50
C LEU A 49 9.54 21.42 9.06
N ASN A 50 10.06 22.54 8.55
CA ASN A 50 9.75 23.01 7.19
C ASN A 50 10.34 22.10 6.10
N ASP A 51 11.60 21.68 6.24
CA ASP A 51 12.28 20.86 5.23
C ASP A 51 11.70 19.44 5.22
N LEU A 52 11.33 18.92 6.40
CA LEU A 52 10.72 17.60 6.55
C LEU A 52 9.32 17.52 5.91
N ALA A 53 8.51 18.57 6.03
CA ALA A 53 7.17 18.63 5.44
C ALA A 53 7.22 18.60 3.91
N LEU A 54 8.08 19.42 3.29
CA LEU A 54 8.27 19.44 1.84
C LEU A 54 8.80 18.09 1.33
N PHE A 55 9.80 17.53 2.01
CA PHE A 55 10.36 16.22 1.67
C PHE A 55 9.31 15.11 1.75
N SER A 56 8.51 15.08 2.82
CA SER A 56 7.47 14.07 3.04
C SER A 56 6.38 14.12 1.97
N ILE A 57 5.95 15.32 1.54
CA ILE A 57 4.96 15.45 0.47
C ILE A 57 5.51 14.93 -0.86
N ILE A 58 6.74 15.32 -1.24
CA ILE A 58 7.33 14.88 -2.51
C ILE A 58 7.57 13.36 -2.50
N MET A 59 8.12 12.84 -1.41
CA MET A 59 8.43 11.41 -1.30
C MET A 59 7.18 10.55 -1.16
N SER A 60 6.15 11.01 -0.46
CA SER A 60 4.88 10.27 -0.34
C SER A 60 4.23 10.05 -1.71
N ALA A 61 4.21 11.05 -2.59
CA ALA A 61 3.65 10.92 -3.93
C ALA A 61 4.45 9.96 -4.81
N LEU A 62 5.79 10.00 -4.71
CA LEU A 62 6.69 9.13 -5.47
C LEU A 62 6.55 7.67 -5.03
N LEU A 63 6.57 7.43 -3.72
CA LEU A 63 6.34 6.11 -3.12
C LEU A 63 4.95 5.59 -3.50
N TRP A 64 3.94 6.44 -3.49
CA TRP A 64 2.59 6.06 -3.86
C TRP A 64 2.51 5.57 -5.30
N ALA A 65 3.15 6.26 -6.23
CA ALA A 65 3.22 5.82 -7.63
C ALA A 65 3.93 4.46 -7.77
N PHE A 66 5.07 4.25 -7.11
CA PHE A 66 5.80 2.98 -7.16
C PHE A 66 5.01 1.82 -6.55
N ILE A 67 4.42 2.02 -5.36
CA ILE A 67 3.66 1.00 -4.66
C ILE A 67 2.36 0.70 -5.42
N SER A 68 1.68 1.73 -5.94
CA SER A 68 0.49 1.56 -6.79
C SER A 68 0.83 0.79 -8.06
N LEU A 69 1.96 1.06 -8.71
CA LEU A 69 2.42 0.28 -9.87
C LEU A 69 2.69 -1.19 -9.49
N TRP A 70 3.36 -1.43 -8.37
CA TRP A 70 3.65 -2.78 -7.87
C TRP A 70 2.39 -3.59 -7.55
N ILE A 71 1.38 -2.96 -6.94
CA ILE A 71 0.07 -3.58 -6.68
C ILE A 71 -0.68 -3.78 -7.98
N SER A 72 -0.62 -2.79 -8.87
CA SER A 72 -1.25 -2.83 -10.19
C SER A 72 -0.66 -3.94 -11.06
N LEU A 73 0.60 -4.35 -10.90
CA LEU A 73 1.24 -5.44 -11.65
C LEU A 73 0.84 -6.86 -11.19
N SER A 74 -0.06 -7.00 -10.22
CA SER A 74 -0.44 -8.30 -9.64
C SER A 74 -1.22 -9.24 -10.58
N SER A 75 -0.75 -10.48 -10.74
CA SER A 75 -1.35 -11.47 -11.67
C SER A 75 -2.79 -11.90 -11.34
N SER A 76 -3.20 -11.86 -10.06
CA SER A 76 -4.56 -12.23 -9.63
C SER A 76 -5.13 -11.25 -8.60
N ARG A 77 -6.46 -11.23 -8.45
CA ARG A 77 -7.17 -10.39 -7.46
C ARG A 77 -6.76 -10.72 -6.03
N TYR A 78 -6.49 -11.99 -5.74
CA TYR A 78 -5.97 -12.42 -4.44
C TYR A 78 -4.57 -11.87 -4.17
N ILE A 79 -3.67 -11.89 -5.15
CA ILE A 79 -2.31 -11.35 -5.01
C ILE A 79 -2.36 -9.82 -4.86
N ALA A 80 -3.25 -9.13 -5.58
CA ALA A 80 -3.47 -7.70 -5.43
C ALA A 80 -3.84 -7.33 -3.99
N LEU A 81 -4.81 -8.05 -3.43
CA LEU A 81 -5.29 -7.85 -2.07
C LEU A 81 -4.22 -8.22 -1.02
N LEU A 82 -3.47 -9.30 -1.25
CA LEU A 82 -2.39 -9.70 -0.35
C LEU A 82 -1.28 -8.63 -0.32
N ARG A 83 -0.94 -8.07 -1.50
CA ARG A 83 0.06 -6.99 -1.63
C ARG A 83 -0.37 -5.66 -1.02
N THR A 84 -1.65 -5.47 -0.71
CA THR A 84 -2.12 -4.28 0.03
C THR A 84 -2.24 -4.55 1.53
N ILE A 85 -2.83 -5.68 1.91
CA ILE A 85 -3.11 -6.01 3.31
C ILE A 85 -1.83 -6.35 4.08
N VAL A 86 -0.96 -7.18 3.51
CA VAL A 86 0.25 -7.64 4.22
C VAL A 86 1.17 -6.45 4.58
N PRO A 87 1.53 -5.55 3.65
CA PRO A 87 2.37 -4.42 4.02
C PRO A 87 1.67 -3.45 4.97
N SER A 88 0.36 -3.23 4.79
CA SER A 88 -0.42 -2.33 5.67
C SER A 88 -0.43 -2.83 7.12
N ILE A 89 -0.57 -4.14 7.34
CA ILE A 89 -0.52 -4.73 8.67
C ILE A 89 0.89 -4.60 9.26
N ILE A 90 1.93 -4.90 8.49
CA ILE A 90 3.33 -4.80 8.95
C ILE A 90 3.68 -3.36 9.36
N PHE A 91 3.38 -2.38 8.50
CA PHE A 91 3.64 -0.97 8.81
C PHE A 91 2.75 -0.45 9.94
N GLY A 92 1.51 -0.92 10.05
CA GLY A 92 0.63 -0.61 11.16
C GLY A 92 1.17 -1.09 12.51
N ILE A 93 1.64 -2.35 12.58
CA ILE A 93 2.27 -2.90 13.79
C ILE A 93 3.54 -2.11 14.14
N LEU A 94 4.36 -1.79 13.14
CA LEU A 94 5.59 -1.04 13.35
C LEU A 94 5.32 0.38 13.89
N LEU A 95 4.28 1.05 13.39
CA LEU A 95 3.85 2.36 13.91
C LEU A 95 3.38 2.29 15.36
N ILE A 96 2.61 1.25 15.73
CA ILE A 96 2.16 1.06 17.12
C ILE A 96 3.36 0.88 18.06
N ILE A 97 4.35 0.08 17.66
CA ILE A 97 5.56 -0.13 18.44
C ILE A 97 6.35 1.18 18.58
N LEU A 98 6.54 1.91 17.47
CA LEU A 98 7.32 3.16 17.47
C LEU A 98 6.64 4.28 18.26
N TYR A 99 5.31 4.36 18.23
CA TYR A 99 4.56 5.38 18.98
C TYR A 99 4.50 5.09 20.48
N ASN A 100 4.62 3.82 20.87
CA ASN A 100 4.60 3.39 22.27
C ASN A 100 6.01 3.32 22.91
N ILE A 101 7.04 3.77 22.20
CA ILE A 101 8.44 3.91 22.62
C ILE A 101 8.73 5.39 22.88
#